data_AF-A0A087NBA7-F1
#
_entry.id   AF-A0A087NBA7-F1
#
_cell.length_a   1.000
_cell.length_b   1.000
_cell.length_c   1.000
_cell.angle_alpha   90.00
_cell.angle_beta   90.00
_cell.angle_gamma   90.00
#
_symmetry.space_group_name_H-M   'P 1'
#
loop_
_entity.id
_entity.type
_entity.pdbx_description
1 polymer ?
#
loop_
_entity_poly.entity_id
_entity_poly.type
_entity_poly.pdbx_seq_one_letter_code
_entity_poly.pdbx_strand_id
1 'polypeptide(L)' 'MISSSTTGFEDAVSSGISKASETVSNIEGAWVKDTKVTVNDGKISEWRVILSITFIVK' A
#
# COMPACT_ATOMS: atom_id res chain seq x y z
N MET A 1 6.34 -1.25 -4.00
CA MET A 1 5.07 -1.41 -4.72
C MET A 1 4.19 -0.18 -4.49
N ILE A 2 3.24 0.10 -5.37
CA ILE A 2 2.26 1.17 -5.21
C ILE A 2 0.89 0.54 -5.08
N SER A 3 0.13 0.94 -4.07
CA SER A 3 -1.25 0.52 -3.85
C SER A 3 -2.15 1.75 -3.75
N SER A 4 -3.41 1.63 -4.18
CA SER A 4 -4.36 2.73 -4.12
C SER A 4 -5.70 2.30 -3.55
N SER A 5 -6.36 3.21 -2.85
CA SER A 5 -7.69 3.00 -2.30
C SER A 5 -8.49 4.30 -2.27
N THR A 6 -9.77 4.22 -2.61
CA THR A 6 -10.73 5.33 -2.44
C THR A 6 -11.30 5.36 -1.01
N THR A 7 -11.13 4.29 -0.25
CA THR A 7 -11.69 4.11 1.09
C THR A 7 -10.79 4.73 2.17
N GLY A 8 -9.47 4.57 2.05
CA GLY A 8 -8.56 5.10 3.05
C GLY A 8 -7.11 4.65 2.91
N PHE A 9 -6.26 5.22 3.75
CA PHE A 9 -4.85 4.88 3.84
C PHE A 9 -4.62 3.42 4.26
N GLU A 10 -5.26 2.98 5.34
CA GLU A 10 -5.12 1.62 5.88
C GLU A 10 -5.56 0.56 4.86
N ASP A 11 -6.63 0.83 4.12
CA ASP A 11 -7.12 -0.04 3.05
C ASP A 11 -6.11 -0.13 1.89
N ALA A 12 -5.49 0.99 1.49
CA ALA A 12 -4.42 0.98 0.50
C ALA A 12 -3.20 0.16 0.99
N VAL A 13 -2.82 0.28 2.26
CA VAL A 13 -1.71 -0.48 2.84
C VAL A 13 -2.03 -1.98 2.86
N SER A 14 -3.18 -2.35 3.42
CA SER A 14 -3.63 -3.74 3.54
C SER A 14 -3.75 -4.41 2.17
N SER A 15 -4.40 -3.74 1.21
CA SER A 15 -4.52 -4.20 -0.18
C SER A 15 -3.15 -4.38 -0.84
N GLY A 16 -2.21 -3.48 -0.56
CA GLY A 16 -0.84 -3.59 -1.05
C GLY A 16 -0.13 -4.82 -0.49
N ILE A 17 -0.19 -5.04 0.82
CA ILE A 17 0.42 -6.22 1.47
C ILE A 17 -0.21 -7.50 0.93
N SER A 18 -1.55 -7.57 0.85
CA SER A 18 -2.27 -8.72 0.31
C SER A 18 -1.81 -9.04 -1.12
N LYS A 19 -1.67 -8.01 -1.97
CA LYS A 19 -1.18 -8.18 -3.35
C LYS A 19 0.26 -8.67 -3.41
N ALA A 20 1.13 -8.20 -2.51
CA ALA A 20 2.51 -8.68 -2.43
C ALA A 20 2.56 -10.17 -2.03
N SER A 21 1.72 -10.57 -1.07
CA SER A 21 1.63 -11.95 -0.57
C SER A 21 1.23 -12.97 -1.64
N GLU A 22 0.62 -12.55 -2.76
CA GLU A 22 0.34 -13.44 -3.90
C GLU A 22 1.61 -13.91 -4.63
N THR A 23 2.69 -13.13 -4.56
CA THR A 23 3.91 -13.37 -5.35
C THR A 23 5.16 -13.61 -4.49
N VAL A 24 5.16 -13.08 -3.26
CA VAL A 24 6.28 -13.15 -2.34
C VAL A 24 5.81 -13.81 -1.05
N SER A 25 6.44 -14.92 -0.69
CA SER A 25 6.20 -15.62 0.58
C SER A 25 7.11 -15.09 1.70
N ASN A 26 6.73 -15.33 2.95
CA ASN A 26 7.49 -14.94 4.16
C ASN A 26 7.68 -13.42 4.32
N ILE A 27 6.61 -12.65 4.08
CA ILE A 27 6.59 -11.21 4.38
C ILE A 27 6.53 -11.03 5.90
N GLU A 28 7.55 -10.37 6.46
CA GLU A 28 7.67 -10.10 7.91
C GLU A 28 7.31 -8.65 8.25
N GLY A 29 7.33 -7.76 7.26
CA GLY A 29 7.00 -6.36 7.49
C GLY A 29 6.88 -5.54 6.22
N ALA A 30 6.32 -4.35 6.39
CA ALA A 30 6.24 -3.34 5.35
C ALA A 30 6.44 -1.97 5.96
N TRP A 31 7.10 -1.07 5.23
CA TRP A 31 7.13 0.35 5.57
C TRP A 31 6.62 1.19 4.41
N VAL A 32 5.99 2.30 4.77
CA VAL A 32 5.46 3.28 3.83
C VAL A 32 6.58 4.23 3.47
N LYS A 33 7.02 4.21 2.22
CA LYS A 33 8.02 5.14 1.70
C LYS A 33 7.42 6.51 1.42
N ASP A 34 6.23 6.52 0.86
CA ASP A 34 5.55 7.75 0.48
C ASP A 34 4.03 7.54 0.45
N THR A 35 3.30 8.61 0.69
CA THR A 35 1.84 8.65 0.61
C THR A 35 1.41 9.87 -0.15
N LYS A 36 0.66 9.64 -1.21
CA LYS A 36 0.04 10.67 -2.03
C LYS A 36 -1.46 10.55 -1.95
N VAL A 37 -2.15 11.68 -1.98
CA VAL A 37 -3.61 11.74 -2.13
C VAL A 37 -3.98 12.50 -3.39
N THR A 38 -5.02 12.04 -4.06
CA THR A 38 -5.73 12.79 -5.10
C THR A 38 -6.91 13.49 -4.43
N VAL A 39 -7.07 14.78 -4.70
CA VAL A 39 -8.13 15.61 -4.14
C VAL A 39 -9.03 16.09 -5.28
N ASN A 40 -10.34 15.88 -5.14
CA ASN A 40 -11.38 16.39 -6.03
C ASN A 40 -12.42 17.14 -5.20
N ASP A 41 -12.78 18.35 -5.62
CA ASP A 41 -13.79 19.19 -4.95
C ASP A 41 -13.51 19.40 -3.44
N GLY A 42 -12.23 19.54 -3.08
CA GLY A 42 -11.79 19.72 -1.69
C GLY A 42 -11.90 18.46 -0.82
N LYS A 43 -12.23 17.30 -1.40
CA LYS A 43 -12.29 16.00 -0.72
C LYS A 43 -11.24 15.06 -1.27
N ILE A 44 -10.72 14.20 -0.41
CA ILE A 44 -9.80 13.13 -0.84
C ILE A 44 -10.60 12.12 -1.66
N SER A 45 -10.19 11.91 -2.91
CA SER A 45 -10.83 10.96 -3.82
C SER A 45 -10.09 9.64 -3.90
N GLU A 46 -8.77 9.64 -3.73
CA GLU A 46 -7.95 8.44 -3.80
C GLU A 46 -6.67 8.59 -2.97
N TRP A 47 -6.35 7.56 -2.21
CA TRP A 47 -5.08 7.36 -1.53
C TRP A 47 -4.17 6.52 -2.41
N ARG A 48 -2.89 6.91 -2.51
CA ARG A 48 -1.83 6.14 -3.16
C ARG A 48 -0.67 6.01 -2.20
N VAL A 49 -0.34 4.77 -1.86
CA VAL A 49 0.69 4.45 -0.88
C VAL A 49 1.80 3.68 -1.57
N ILE A 50 3.03 4.14 -1.39
CA ILE A 50 4.23 3.45 -1.85
C ILE A 50 4.77 2.63 -0.68
N LEU A 51 4.68 1.31 -0.80
CA LEU A 51 5.16 0.37 0.20
C LEU A 51 6.49 -0.24 -0.20
N SER A 52 7.35 -0.45 0.78
CA SER A 52 8.48 -1.38 0.68
C SER A 52 8.22 -2.56 1.60
N ILE A 53 8.30 -3.75 1.01
CA ILE A 53 8.00 -5.01 1.68
C ILE A 53 9.31 -5.68 2.06
N THR A 54 9.38 -6.17 3.29
CA THR A 54 10.50 -6.96 3.81
C THR A 54 10.07 -8.40 3.91
N PHE A 55 10.88 -9.29 3.36
CA PHE A 55 10.62 -10.72 3.38
C PHE A 55 11.92 -11.50 3.48
N ILE A 56 11.82 -12.71 3.99
CA ILE A 56 12.96 -13.62 4.14
C ILE A 56 13.07 -14.50 2.90
N VAL A 57 14.25 -14.48 2.28
CA VAL A 57 14.62 -15.39 1.19
C VAL A 57 15.20 -16.67 1.80
N LYS A 58 14.77 -17.83 1.31
CA LYS A 58 15.20 -19.14 1.77
C LYS A 58 15.91 -19.90 0.67
#